data_AF-A0A315T0I2-F1
#
_entry.id   AF-A0A315T0I2-F1
#
_cell.length_a   1.000
_cell.length_b   1.000
_cell.length_c   1.000
_cell.angle_alpha   90.00
_cell.angle_beta   90.00
_cell.angle_gamma   90.00
#
_symmetry.space_group_name_H-M   'P 1'
#
loop_
_entity.id
_entity.type
_entity.pdbx_description
1 polymer ?
#
loop_
_entity_poly.entity_id
_entity_poly.type
_entity_poly.pdbx_seq_one_letter_code
_entity_poly.pdbx_strand_id
1 'polypeptide(L)'
;MSSHLFASVLARLKLLTGSNTDVQLARALAVSPQTLSSWKVRDSIPYSLCIDLARQHSCSLDWLLLGERDDSRAPESQDNWQSDMLDRLRELSHSDRQSVLLYIEDKQRIRQLERQLQELTKRSPATQ
;
A
#
# COMPACT_ATOMS: atom_id res chain seq x y z
N MET A 1 -21.00 -2.54 13.55
CA MET A 1 -19.70 -1.84 13.47
C MET A 1 -19.27 -1.66 11.99
N SER A 2 -20.20 -1.31 11.08
CA SER A 2 -19.95 -1.39 9.62
C SER A 2 -20.24 -0.07 8.89
N SER A 3 -21.05 0.81 9.48
CA SER A 3 -21.61 1.99 8.80
C SER A 3 -20.66 3.18 8.63
N HIS A 4 -19.50 3.17 9.28
CA HIS A 4 -18.56 4.30 9.20
C HIS A 4 -17.74 4.28 7.90
N LEU A 5 -17.42 3.10 7.37
CA LEU A 5 -16.59 2.96 6.15
C LEU A 5 -17.36 3.47 4.92
N PHE A 6 -18.59 3.01 4.73
CA PHE A 6 -19.46 3.47 3.65
C PHE A 6 -19.68 4.98 3.70
N ALA A 7 -20.03 5.53 4.87
CA ALA A 7 -20.24 6.96 5.04
C ALA A 7 -18.99 7.77 4.69
N SER A 8 -17.81 7.26 5.07
CA SER A 8 -16.53 7.89 4.76
C SER A 8 -16.22 7.84 3.26
N VAL A 9 -16.45 6.71 2.59
CA VAL A 9 -16.26 6.60 1.13
C VAL A 9 -17.24 7.54 0.40
N LEU A 10 -18.50 7.59 0.83
CA LEU A 10 -19.51 8.46 0.24
C LEU A 10 -19.14 9.94 0.41
N ALA A 11 -18.60 10.34 1.55
CA ALA A 11 -18.10 11.69 1.77
C ALA A 11 -16.94 12.04 0.82
N ARG A 12 -16.00 11.11 0.60
CA ARG A 12 -14.90 11.29 -0.36
C ARG A 12 -15.37 11.36 -1.80
N LEU A 13 -16.36 10.55 -2.18
CA LEU A 13 -17.01 10.62 -3.50
C LEU A 13 -17.68 11.97 -3.73
N LYS A 14 -18.35 12.52 -2.71
CA LYS A 14 -18.93 13.87 -2.75
C LYS A 14 -17.87 14.95 -2.94
N LEU A 15 -16.75 14.85 -2.23
CA LEU A 15 -15.62 15.77 -2.39
C LEU A 15 -15.02 15.70 -3.80
N LEU A 16 -14.78 14.51 -4.35
CA LEU A 16 -14.24 14.32 -5.71
C LEU A 16 -15.15 14.90 -6.80
N THR A 17 -16.47 14.74 -6.63
CA THR A 17 -17.47 15.16 -7.62
C THR A 17 -18.01 16.57 -7.37
N GLY A 18 -17.54 17.27 -6.33
CA GLY A 18 -18.07 18.58 -5.94
C GLY A 18 -19.56 18.56 -5.55
N SER A 19 -20.08 17.40 -5.14
CA SER A 19 -21.51 17.21 -4.87
C SER A 19 -21.84 17.40 -3.39
N ASN A 20 -22.75 18.31 -3.08
CA ASN A 20 -23.19 18.54 -1.69
C ASN A 20 -24.37 17.64 -1.31
N THR A 21 -25.17 17.22 -2.29
CA THR A 21 -26.36 16.39 -2.09
C THR A 21 -26.22 15.03 -2.73
N ASP A 22 -26.96 14.05 -2.22
CA ASP A 22 -27.01 12.70 -2.79
C ASP A 22 -27.54 12.68 -4.23
N VAL A 23 -28.47 13.60 -4.54
CA VAL A 23 -29.03 13.74 -5.89
C VAL A 23 -27.98 14.28 -6.86
N GLN A 24 -27.16 15.25 -6.43
CA GLN A 24 -26.04 15.75 -7.22
C GLN A 24 -24.99 14.66 -7.43
N LEU A 25 -24.67 13.90 -6.38
CA LEU A 25 -23.73 12.78 -6.49
C LEU A 25 -24.25 11.73 -7.46
N ALA A 26 -25.51 11.32 -7.37
CA ALA A 26 -26.10 10.34 -8.29
C ALA A 26 -26.00 10.81 -9.75
N ARG A 27 -26.24 12.11 -10.01
CA ARG A 27 -26.06 12.70 -11.35
C ARG A 27 -24.59 12.69 -11.80
N ALA A 28 -23.67 13.08 -10.92
CA ALA A 28 -22.23 13.09 -11.23
C ALA A 28 -21.69 11.68 -11.51
N LEU A 29 -22.23 10.67 -10.83
CA LEU A 29 -21.91 9.26 -10.99
C LEU A 29 -22.70 8.58 -12.13
N ALA A 30 -23.56 9.32 -12.85
CA ALA A 30 -24.45 8.80 -13.88
C ALA A 30 -25.33 7.61 -13.42
N VAL A 31 -25.75 7.60 -12.15
CA VAL A 31 -26.65 6.58 -11.57
C VAL A 31 -27.98 7.19 -11.13
N SER A 32 -29.01 6.35 -11.01
CA SER A 32 -30.30 6.82 -10.49
C SER A 32 -30.21 7.13 -8.98
N PRO A 33 -30.97 8.12 -8.47
CA PRO A 33 -31.06 8.38 -7.03
C PRO A 33 -31.56 7.14 -6.24
N GLN A 34 -32.38 6.30 -6.86
CA GLN A 34 -32.87 5.04 -6.28
C GLN A 34 -31.71 4.04 -6.09
N THR A 35 -30.80 3.95 -7.06
CA THR A 35 -29.60 3.13 -6.99
C THR A 35 -28.71 3.56 -5.84
N LEU A 36 -28.50 4.87 -5.69
CA LEU A 36 -27.69 5.42 -4.59
C LEU A 36 -28.35 5.15 -3.23
N SER A 37 -29.67 5.30 -3.12
CA SER A 37 -30.42 4.92 -1.92
C SER A 37 -30.30 3.43 -1.60
N SER A 38 -30.31 2.56 -2.62
CA SER A 38 -30.11 1.13 -2.45
C SER A 38 -28.73 0.79 -1.89
N TRP A 39 -27.67 1.49 -2.33
CA TRP A 39 -26.32 1.33 -1.79
C TRP A 39 -26.21 1.73 -0.32
N LYS A 40 -26.90 2.82 0.07
CA LYS A 40 -26.98 3.26 1.47
C LYS A 40 -27.64 2.21 2.36
N VAL A 41 -28.75 1.62 1.91
CA VAL A 41 -29.45 0.57 2.66
C VAL A 41 -28.58 -0.68 2.81
N ARG A 42 -27.81 -1.02 1.77
CA ARG A 42 -26.89 -2.17 1.79
C ARG A 42 -25.52 -1.88 2.41
N ASP A 43 -25.27 -0.64 2.83
CA ASP A 43 -24.00 -0.19 3.40
C ASP A 43 -22.78 -0.55 2.52
N SER A 44 -22.96 -0.54 1.20
CA SER A 44 -21.96 -1.06 0.24
C SER A 44 -22.00 -0.34 -1.10
N ILE A 45 -20.82 -0.02 -1.63
CA ILE A 45 -20.62 0.66 -2.92
C ILE A 45 -19.96 -0.33 -3.89
N PRO A 46 -20.41 -0.40 -5.15
CA PRO A 46 -19.74 -1.24 -6.15
C PRO A 46 -18.27 -0.83 -6.35
N TYR A 47 -17.34 -1.76 -6.16
CA TYR A 47 -15.90 -1.48 -6.34
C TYR A 47 -15.54 -1.08 -7.77
N SER A 48 -16.24 -1.60 -8.78
CA SER A 48 -16.06 -1.20 -10.17
C SER A 48 -16.22 0.31 -10.34
N LEU A 49 -17.24 0.89 -9.72
CA LEU A 49 -17.50 2.32 -9.76
C LEU A 49 -16.40 3.12 -9.03
N CYS A 50 -15.90 2.62 -7.91
CA CYS A 50 -14.76 3.26 -7.23
C CYS A 50 -13.50 3.26 -8.12
N ILE A 51 -13.22 2.17 -8.84
CA ILE A 51 -12.08 2.07 -9.77
C ILE A 51 -12.25 3.04 -10.94
N ASP A 52 -13.43 3.09 -11.55
CA ASP A 52 -13.68 3.95 -12.71
C ASP A 52 -13.55 5.43 -12.33
N LEU A 53 -14.06 5.83 -11.17
CA LEU A 53 -13.88 7.18 -10.66
C LEU A 53 -12.43 7.50 -10.29
N ALA A 54 -11.72 6.55 -9.69
CA ALA A 54 -10.31 6.71 -9.38
C ALA A 54 -9.50 6.99 -10.65
N ARG A 55 -9.80 6.29 -11.75
CA ARG A 55 -9.22 6.54 -13.07
C ARG A 55 -9.64 7.89 -13.65
N GLN A 56 -10.93 8.20 -13.64
CA GLN A 56 -11.47 9.43 -14.22
C GLN A 56 -10.95 10.70 -13.52
N HIS A 57 -10.83 10.67 -12.21
CA HIS A 57 -10.35 11.80 -11.40
C HIS A 57 -8.85 11.75 -11.10
N SER A 58 -8.11 10.77 -11.66
CA SER A 58 -6.69 10.57 -11.40
C SER A 58 -6.34 10.56 -9.91
N CYS A 59 -7.16 9.89 -9.08
CA CYS A 59 -6.95 9.79 -7.64
C CYS A 59 -6.65 8.35 -7.22
N SER A 60 -5.96 8.16 -6.09
CA SER A 60 -5.68 6.83 -5.56
C SER A 60 -6.97 6.13 -5.10
N LEU A 61 -7.13 4.86 -5.50
CA LEU A 61 -8.22 4.01 -5.03
C LEU A 61 -8.10 3.75 -3.52
N ASP A 62 -6.89 3.62 -3.01
CA ASP A 62 -6.63 3.42 -1.58
C ASP A 62 -7.09 4.63 -0.77
N TRP A 63 -6.83 5.84 -1.27
CA TRP A 63 -7.39 7.05 -0.67
C TRP A 63 -8.92 7.05 -0.70
N LEU A 64 -9.52 6.63 -1.81
CA LEU A 64 -10.98 6.60 -1.96
C LEU A 64 -11.66 5.60 -1.03
N LEU A 65 -11.04 4.45 -0.76
CA LEU A 65 -11.60 3.38 0.06
C LEU A 65 -11.18 3.47 1.53
N LEU A 66 -9.89 3.64 1.80
CA LEU A 66 -9.29 3.58 3.14
C LEU A 66 -9.17 4.97 3.80
N GLY A 67 -9.02 6.03 3.00
CA GLY A 67 -9.01 7.41 3.50
C GLY A 67 -7.62 7.83 3.98
N GLU A 68 -6.71 6.88 3.94
CA GLU A 68 -5.28 7.09 3.91
C GLU A 68 -4.99 7.88 2.64
N ARG A 69 -4.80 9.19 2.77
CA ARG A 69 -3.99 9.88 1.78
C ARG A 69 -2.67 9.15 1.82
N ASP A 70 -2.08 8.95 0.66
CA ASP A 70 -0.67 8.64 0.55
C ASP A 70 0.13 9.87 1.07
N ASP A 71 -0.05 10.22 2.34
CA ASP A 71 0.88 11.00 3.13
C ASP A 71 2.13 10.15 3.42
N SER A 72 2.14 8.87 2.99
CA SER A 72 3.35 8.06 2.78
C SER A 72 4.23 8.55 1.63
N ARG A 73 3.86 9.61 0.90
CA ARG A 73 4.85 10.54 0.34
C ARG A 73 5.43 11.46 1.42
N ALA A 74 6.10 10.89 2.42
CA ALA A 74 7.26 11.49 3.11
C ALA A 74 7.97 10.43 4.00
N PRO A 75 9.33 10.40 4.06
CA PRO A 75 10.30 11.18 3.32
C PRO A 75 10.84 10.38 2.12
N GLU A 76 11.21 11.10 1.06
CA GLU A 76 11.91 10.66 -0.16
C GLU A 76 13.32 10.07 0.11
N SER A 77 13.53 9.49 1.29
CA SER A 77 14.83 9.07 1.79
C SER A 77 14.92 7.58 2.06
N GLN A 78 13.80 6.88 2.32
CA GLN A 78 13.82 5.42 2.57
C GLN A 78 13.28 4.60 1.39
N ASP A 79 12.20 5.04 0.75
CA ASP A 79 11.73 4.37 -0.47
C ASP A 79 12.56 4.75 -1.71
N ASN A 80 13.15 5.95 -1.72
CA ASN A 80 13.97 6.40 -2.85
C ASN A 80 15.25 5.56 -3.01
N TRP A 81 15.95 5.22 -1.92
CA TRP A 81 17.13 4.35 -2.03
C TRP A 81 16.75 2.91 -2.36
N GLN A 82 15.61 2.42 -1.87
CA GLN A 82 15.12 1.09 -2.21
C GLN A 82 14.76 1.01 -3.69
N SER A 83 14.05 2.01 -4.21
CA SER A 83 13.71 2.10 -5.62
C SER A 83 14.96 2.26 -6.49
N ASP A 84 15.86 3.19 -6.16
CA ASP A 84 17.14 3.39 -6.87
C ASP A 84 18.00 2.11 -6.85
N MET A 85 18.07 1.40 -5.72
CA MET A 85 18.76 0.12 -5.63
C MET A 85 18.13 -0.94 -6.54
N LEU A 86 16.80 -1.04 -6.55
CA LEU A 86 16.09 -2.00 -7.41
C LEU A 86 16.29 -1.68 -8.89
N ASP A 87 16.30 -0.41 -9.27
CA ASP A 87 16.53 0.01 -10.65
C ASP A 87 17.97 -0.29 -11.09
N ARG A 88 18.97 0.02 -10.26
CA ARG A 88 20.37 -0.38 -10.51
C ARG A 88 20.53 -1.89 -10.64
N LEU A 89 19.88 -2.68 -9.77
CA LEU A 89 19.91 -4.14 -9.86
C LEU A 89 19.30 -4.67 -11.16
N ARG A 90 18.24 -4.02 -11.67
CA ARG A 90 17.61 -4.41 -12.94
C ARG A 90 18.51 -4.13 -14.15
N GLU A 91 19.30 -3.05 -14.10
CA GLU A 91 20.26 -2.68 -15.13
C GLU A 91 21.45 -3.65 -15.22
N LEU A 92 21.78 -4.34 -14.14
CA LEU A 92 22.86 -5.32 -14.13
C LEU A 92 22.58 -6.55 -15.02
N SER A 93 23.65 -7.09 -15.59
CA SER A 93 23.62 -8.36 -16.33
C SER A 93 23.16 -9.51 -15.42
N HIS A 94 22.70 -10.60 -16.03
CA HIS A 94 22.21 -11.75 -15.26
C HIS A 94 23.30 -12.36 -14.37
N SER A 95 24.54 -12.47 -14.88
CA SER A 95 25.69 -12.96 -14.12
C SER A 95 26.04 -12.06 -12.93
N ASP A 96 25.94 -10.74 -13.09
CA ASP A 96 26.25 -9.79 -12.03
C ASP A 96 25.19 -9.83 -10.93
N ARG A 97 23.91 -9.92 -11.30
CA ARG A 97 22.82 -10.12 -10.34
C ARG A 97 22.99 -11.41 -9.53
N GLN A 98 23.38 -12.51 -10.18
CA GLN A 98 23.62 -13.78 -9.50
C GLN A 98 24.81 -13.68 -8.54
N SER A 99 25.85 -12.93 -8.91
CA SER A 99 27.02 -12.71 -8.06
C SER A 99 26.66 -11.86 -6.82
N VAL A 100 25.82 -10.84 -6.99
CA VAL A 100 25.28 -10.05 -5.88
C VAL A 100 24.44 -10.90 -4.94
N LEU A 101 23.59 -11.79 -5.47
CA LEU A 101 22.79 -12.71 -4.65
C LEU A 101 23.69 -13.61 -3.79
N LEU A 102 24.71 -14.23 -4.40
CA LEU A 102 25.64 -15.10 -3.70
C LEU A 102 26.38 -14.35 -2.57
N TYR A 103 26.82 -13.12 -2.85
CA TYR A 103 27.44 -12.27 -1.84
C TYR A 103 26.51 -11.94 -0.66
N ILE A 104 25.21 -11.71 -0.93
CA ILE A 104 24.21 -11.47 0.11
C ILE A 104 24.03 -12.73 0.97
N GLU A 105 23.92 -13.90 0.35
CA GLU A 105 23.79 -15.19 1.05
C GLU A 105 25.00 -15.48 1.94
N ASP A 106 26.21 -15.31 1.42
CA ASP A 106 27.45 -15.49 2.17
C ASP A 106 27.51 -14.55 3.38
N LYS A 107 27.16 -13.28 3.19
CA LYS A 107 27.13 -12.29 4.27
C LYS A 107 26.11 -12.64 5.35
N GLN A 108 24.96 -13.18 4.98
CA GLN A 108 23.96 -13.67 5.95
C GLN A 108 24.46 -14.91 6.69
N ARG A 109 25.10 -15.84 5.97
CA ARG A 109 25.66 -17.07 6.55
C ARG A 109 26.74 -16.77 7.58
N ILE A 110 27.67 -15.87 7.26
CA ILE A 110 28.75 -15.45 8.18
C ILE A 110 28.14 -14.84 9.45
N ARG A 111 27.18 -13.91 9.32
CA ARG A 111 26.50 -13.30 10.48
C ARG A 111 25.78 -14.33 11.34
N GLN A 112 25.20 -15.36 10.73
CA GLN A 112 24.56 -16.45 11.47
C GLN A 112 25.58 -17.25 12.27
N LEU A 113 26.70 -17.63 11.66
CA LEU A 113 27.78 -18.36 12.32
C LEU A 113 28.39 -17.55 13.47
N GLU A 114 28.62 -16.25 13.27
CA GLU A 114 29.10 -15.34 14.33
C GLU A 114 28.16 -15.32 15.53
N ARG A 115 26.84 -15.25 15.30
CA ARG A 115 25.85 -15.32 16.39
C ARG A 115 25.89 -16.67 17.11
N GLN A 116 25.99 -17.77 16.37
CA GLN A 116 26.07 -19.11 16.96
C GLN A 116 27.34 -19.28 17.81
N LEU A 117 28.48 -18.78 17.34
CA LEU A 117 29.72 -18.77 18.11
C LEU A 117 29.58 -17.96 19.40
N GLN A 118 29.02 -16.75 19.32
CA GLN A 118 28.77 -15.91 20.52
C GLN A 118 27.88 -16.62 21.55
N GLU A 119 26.83 -17.30 21.11
CA GLU A 119 25.95 -18.07 22.00
C GLU A 119 26.66 -19.27 22.64
N LEU A 120 27.50 -19.99 21.90
CA LEU A 120 28.29 -21.10 22.43
C LEU A 120 29.35 -20.62 23.43
N THR A 121 30.04 -19.52 23.14
CA THR A 121 31.01 -18.91 24.07
C THR A 121 30.34 -18.42 25.35
N LYS A 122 29.13 -17.83 25.27
CA LYS A 122 28.36 -17.45 26.46
C LYS A 122 27.91 -18.65 27.30
N ARG A 123 27.60 -19.79 26.66
CA ARG A 123 27.14 -21.02 27.33
C ARG A 123 28.28 -21.87 27.90
N SER A 124 29.52 -21.62 27.51
CA SER A 124 30.70 -22.27 28.06
C SER A 124 31.35 -21.34 29.09
N PRO A 125 30.90 -21.31 30.36
CA PRO A 125 31.77 -20.78 31.40
C PRO A 125 33.01 -21.67 31.39
N ALA A 126 34.19 -21.05 31.28
CA ALA A 126 35.47 -21.74 31.31
C ALA A 126 35.44 -22.83 32.39
N THR A 127 35.57 -24.08 31.96
CA THR A 127 35.79 -25.22 32.86
C THR A 127 37.11 -24.92 33.58
N GLN A 128 37.00 -24.45 34.83
CA GLN A 128 38.10 -24.43 35.80
C GLN A 128 38.46 -25.87 36.17
#